data_AF-A0A8C2YHU6-F1
#
_entry.id   AF-A0A8C2YHU6-F1
#
_cell.length_a   1.000
_cell.length_b   1.000
_cell.length_c   1.000
_cell.angle_alpha   90.00
_cell.angle_beta   90.00
_cell.angle_gamma   90.00
#
_symmetry.space_group_name_H-M   'P 1'
#
loop_
_entity.id
_entity.type
_entity.pdbx_description
1 polymer ?
#
loop_
_entity_poly.entity_id
_entity_poly.type
_entity_poly.pdbx_seq_one_letter_code
_entity_poly.pdbx_strand_id
1 'polypeptide(L)'
;RSFCRRLCLVLSPFSALEPPRELWGYVQVRSKAHLFWWLYYSAGYNELPLVLWLQGGPGSSGCGFGNFEEIGPLDKELKPRNTTWLQAASILFVDNPVGTGFSYVDDCSLFAQNLTMVVSDMMVFLKEFFTHRTEFQSIPFYIFSESYGGKMAAGIALELHNAVQQGSIKCSFAGVALGDSWISPLDSVLSWGPYLYSTSLLDDHGLAEVTAVAKEIMDAINNNEYGLATELWSKAEGIIEENTDNVNFYNIMTKEVPEMKMNEQENFHLVRLYQRHVKIMHKNNLNELMNGPIREKLKIIPDCVKWGGQSTKVFENMAEDFMRPVIDIVDQLLAANVNVTVYNGQLDLIVDTMGQEAWIRKLKWPGLKEFSQQRWKALYVSPESTDTAAFHKAYENFAFFWILKAGHMVPSDQGEMALKMVRMVTQQKQ
;
A
#
# COMPACT_ATOMS: atom_id res chain seq x y z
N ARG A 1 -7.66 55.00 -36.36
CA ARG A 1 -7.92 53.74 -37.09
C ARG A 1 -7.09 52.64 -36.46
N SER A 2 -7.75 51.55 -36.07
CA SER A 2 -7.25 50.26 -35.55
C SER A 2 -6.43 50.26 -34.25
N PHE A 3 -7.07 49.86 -33.15
CA PHE A 3 -6.40 49.26 -32.00
C PHE A 3 -6.97 47.85 -31.82
N CYS A 4 -6.08 46.86 -31.93
CA CYS A 4 -6.36 45.44 -31.86
C CYS A 4 -6.61 45.05 -30.39
N ARG A 5 -7.82 44.61 -30.03
CA ARG A 5 -8.09 43.98 -28.74
C ARG A 5 -8.17 42.47 -28.93
N ARG A 6 -7.14 41.77 -28.47
CA ARG A 6 -7.15 40.32 -28.23
C ARG A 6 -8.21 40.00 -27.19
N LEU A 7 -9.11 39.10 -27.53
CA LEU A 7 -10.08 38.51 -26.62
C LEU A 7 -9.33 37.50 -25.74
N CYS A 8 -9.03 37.86 -24.49
CA CYS A 8 -8.69 36.87 -23.48
C CYS A 8 -9.99 36.14 -23.10
N LEU A 9 -10.13 34.89 -23.54
CA LEU A 9 -11.06 33.96 -22.91
C LEU A 9 -10.49 33.62 -21.53
N VAL A 10 -11.02 34.27 -20.50
CA VAL A 10 -10.89 33.79 -19.12
C VAL A 10 -11.84 32.60 -19.01
N LEU A 11 -11.30 31.39 -19.20
CA LEU A 11 -11.99 30.17 -18.82
C LEU A 11 -12.08 30.15 -17.29
N SER A 12 -13.30 30.31 -16.78
CA SER A 12 -13.64 30.01 -15.39
C SER A 12 -13.36 28.53 -15.11
N PRO A 13 -12.58 28.15 -14.09
CA PRO A 13 -12.21 26.76 -13.86
C PRO A 13 -13.18 26.10 -12.87
N PHE A 14 -14.49 26.18 -13.08
CA PHE A 14 -15.45 25.38 -12.30
C PHE A 14 -16.70 25.10 -13.13
N SER A 15 -16.55 24.44 -14.28
CA SER A 15 -17.60 23.51 -14.71
C SER A 15 -17.39 22.24 -13.90
N ALA A 16 -18.43 21.79 -13.19
CA ALA A 16 -18.44 20.48 -12.56
C ALA A 16 -18.01 19.43 -13.61
N LEU A 17 -16.79 18.89 -13.48
CA LEU A 17 -16.33 17.79 -14.29
C LEU A 17 -17.35 16.66 -14.13
N GLU A 18 -17.80 16.08 -15.24
CA GLU A 18 -18.63 14.88 -15.18
C GLU A 18 -17.94 13.83 -14.30
N PRO A 19 -18.69 13.09 -13.47
CA PRO A 19 -18.10 12.06 -12.62
C PRO A 19 -17.33 11.06 -13.48
N PRO A 20 -16.18 10.55 -13.02
CA PRO A 20 -15.39 9.62 -13.80
C PRO A 20 -16.21 8.36 -14.12
N ARG A 21 -16.01 7.81 -15.32
CA ARG A 21 -16.58 6.50 -15.65
C ARG A 21 -15.99 5.47 -14.70
N GLU A 22 -16.85 4.61 -14.18
CA GLU A 22 -16.51 3.59 -13.20
C GLU A 22 -17.14 2.24 -13.56
N LEU A 23 -16.47 1.16 -13.16
CA LEU A 23 -16.94 -0.21 -13.26
C LEU A 23 -16.56 -0.97 -12.00
N TRP A 24 -17.38 -1.91 -11.58
CA TRP A 24 -17.07 -2.79 -10.45
C TRP A 24 -17.64 -4.17 -10.69
N GLY A 25 -17.16 -5.16 -9.95
CA GLY A 25 -17.60 -6.52 -10.12
C GLY A 25 -16.95 -7.49 -9.16
N TYR A 26 -17.27 -8.76 -9.38
CA TYR A 26 -16.63 -9.88 -8.72
C TYR A 26 -15.93 -10.77 -9.73
N VAL A 27 -14.82 -11.39 -9.33
CA VAL A 27 -14.25 -12.56 -10.00
C VAL A 27 -14.19 -13.70 -9.00
N GLN A 28 -14.71 -14.86 -9.38
CA GLN A 28 -14.55 -16.08 -8.61
C GLN A 28 -13.15 -16.66 -8.91
N VAL A 29 -12.22 -16.49 -7.97
CA VAL A 29 -10.80 -16.83 -8.14
C VAL A 29 -10.48 -18.27 -7.74
N ARG A 30 -11.26 -18.81 -6.80
CA ARG A 30 -11.34 -20.24 -6.46
C ARG A 30 -12.80 -20.61 -6.30
N SER A 31 -13.11 -21.91 -6.28
CA SER A 31 -14.47 -22.35 -5.94
C SER A 31 -14.90 -21.70 -4.61
N LYS A 32 -16.01 -20.96 -4.63
CA LYS A 32 -16.57 -20.26 -3.46
C LYS A 32 -15.71 -19.14 -2.86
N ALA A 33 -14.75 -18.60 -3.62
CA ALA A 33 -13.93 -17.47 -3.20
C ALA A 33 -13.99 -16.36 -4.26
N HIS A 34 -14.37 -15.15 -3.83
CA HIS A 34 -14.79 -14.07 -4.71
C HIS A 34 -14.03 -12.77 -4.38
N LEU A 35 -13.23 -12.27 -5.32
CA LEU A 35 -12.59 -10.96 -5.22
C LEU A 35 -13.49 -9.87 -5.78
N PHE A 36 -13.75 -8.84 -4.97
CA PHE A 36 -14.37 -7.59 -5.38
C PHE A 36 -13.32 -6.62 -5.94
N TRP A 37 -13.69 -5.89 -6.99
CA TRP A 37 -12.84 -4.88 -7.60
C TRP A 37 -13.65 -3.67 -8.04
N TRP A 38 -13.00 -2.52 -8.07
CA TRP A 38 -13.57 -1.24 -8.51
C TRP A 38 -12.56 -0.48 -9.37
N LEU A 39 -12.92 -0.24 -10.63
CA LEU A 39 -12.16 0.51 -11.61
C LEU A 39 -12.75 1.92 -11.80
N TYR A 40 -11.87 2.91 -11.85
CA TYR A 40 -12.15 4.27 -12.31
C TYR A 40 -11.32 4.60 -13.55
N TYR A 41 -11.96 5.12 -14.59
CA TYR A 41 -11.31 5.56 -15.81
C TYR A 41 -10.81 7.00 -15.64
N SER A 42 -9.56 7.25 -16.02
CA SER A 42 -9.08 8.62 -16.21
C SER A 42 -9.68 9.24 -17.47
N ALA A 43 -9.73 10.57 -17.54
CA ALA A 43 -10.22 11.28 -18.73
C ALA A 43 -9.42 10.92 -20.01
N GLY A 44 -8.14 10.57 -19.86
CA GLY A 44 -7.24 10.12 -20.92
C GLY A 44 -6.89 8.64 -20.84
N TYR A 45 -7.81 7.76 -20.46
CA TYR A 45 -7.54 6.32 -20.21
C TYR A 45 -6.90 5.55 -21.37
N ASN A 46 -6.95 6.09 -22.58
CA ASN A 46 -6.32 5.53 -23.78
C ASN A 46 -4.85 5.93 -23.96
N GLU A 47 -4.38 6.94 -23.22
CA GLU A 47 -3.00 7.47 -23.28
C GLU A 47 -2.28 7.38 -21.93
N LEU A 48 -3.05 7.40 -20.83
CA LEU A 48 -2.56 7.26 -19.46
C LEU A 48 -2.53 5.79 -19.03
N PRO A 49 -1.61 5.40 -18.13
CA PRO A 49 -1.49 4.03 -17.65
C PRO A 49 -2.71 3.55 -16.84
N LEU A 50 -2.80 2.23 -16.66
CA LEU A 50 -3.61 1.59 -15.63
C LEU A 50 -2.74 1.34 -14.39
N VAL A 51 -3.25 1.70 -13.23
CA VAL A 51 -2.65 1.39 -11.93
C VAL A 51 -3.59 0.44 -11.17
N LEU A 52 -3.09 -0.75 -10.81
CA LEU A 52 -3.68 -1.56 -9.75
C LEU A 52 -3.18 -1.06 -8.41
N TRP A 53 -4.08 -0.76 -7.47
CA TRP A 53 -3.75 -0.42 -6.09
C TRP A 53 -4.02 -1.60 -5.15
N LEU A 54 -2.98 -2.02 -4.42
CA LEU A 54 -3.06 -3.07 -3.40
C LEU A 54 -2.79 -2.49 -2.02
N GLN A 55 -3.84 -2.38 -1.23
CA GLN A 55 -3.75 -2.04 0.18
C GLN A 55 -3.24 -3.25 0.98
N GLY A 56 -2.71 -3.01 2.18
CA GLY A 56 -2.03 -4.02 2.99
C GLY A 56 -2.86 -4.68 4.09
N GLY A 57 -2.42 -4.54 5.33
CA GLY A 57 -2.92 -5.29 6.48
C GLY A 57 -1.95 -6.40 6.92
N PRO A 58 -2.12 -7.68 6.52
CA PRO A 58 -3.02 -8.19 5.49
C PRO A 58 -4.50 -8.08 5.86
N GLY A 59 -5.34 -7.97 4.83
CA GLY A 59 -6.79 -7.95 4.98
C GLY A 59 -7.44 -6.58 4.84
N SER A 60 -6.68 -5.51 4.54
CA SER A 60 -7.18 -4.13 4.48
C SER A 60 -7.76 -3.78 3.10
N SER A 61 -8.93 -3.15 3.09
CA SER A 61 -9.69 -2.89 1.86
C SER A 61 -9.07 -1.79 1.00
N GLY A 62 -8.60 -2.16 -0.20
CA GLY A 62 -8.18 -1.21 -1.23
C GLY A 62 -9.33 -0.41 -1.81
N CYS A 63 -10.52 -1.01 -1.92
CA CYS A 63 -11.73 -0.31 -2.39
C CYS A 63 -12.30 0.70 -1.37
N GLY A 64 -11.91 0.57 -0.09
CA GLY A 64 -12.23 1.51 0.98
C GLY A 64 -11.13 2.54 1.19
N PHE A 65 -9.99 2.14 1.75
CA PHE A 65 -8.90 3.06 2.13
C PHE A 65 -8.24 3.72 0.93
N GLY A 66 -7.70 2.90 0.03
CA GLY A 66 -7.04 3.40 -1.18
C GLY A 66 -7.94 4.33 -1.99
N ASN A 67 -9.23 4.01 -2.05
CA ASN A 67 -10.21 4.81 -2.78
C ASN A 67 -10.60 6.10 -2.03
N PHE A 68 -11.16 5.99 -0.83
CA PHE A 68 -11.83 7.11 -0.16
C PHE A 68 -10.96 7.86 0.84
N GLU A 69 -9.85 7.29 1.30
CA GLU A 69 -8.93 7.96 2.23
C GLU A 69 -7.69 8.50 1.53
N GLU A 70 -7.24 7.86 0.44
CA GLU A 70 -5.93 8.13 -0.15
C GLU A 70 -5.97 8.73 -1.57
N ILE A 71 -6.18 7.90 -2.62
CA ILE A 71 -5.85 8.25 -4.01
C ILE A 71 -7.07 8.34 -4.95
N GLY A 72 -8.24 7.84 -4.53
CA GLY A 72 -9.44 7.86 -5.35
C GLY A 72 -10.02 9.26 -5.60
N PRO A 73 -11.08 9.37 -6.42
CA PRO A 73 -11.64 10.65 -6.85
C PRO A 73 -12.31 11.44 -5.71
N LEU A 74 -12.85 10.74 -4.72
CA LEU A 74 -13.63 11.33 -3.64
C LEU A 74 -12.99 11.00 -2.29
N ASP A 75 -13.19 11.88 -1.31
CA ASP A 75 -12.90 11.57 0.10
C ASP A 75 -14.06 10.78 0.75
N LYS A 76 -13.86 10.40 2.02
CA LYS A 76 -14.88 9.68 2.82
C LYS A 76 -16.14 10.51 3.12
N GLU A 77 -16.09 11.82 2.90
CA GLU A 77 -17.26 12.70 2.92
C GLU A 77 -17.89 12.90 1.53
N LEU A 78 -17.44 12.10 0.53
CA LEU A 78 -17.85 12.15 -0.88
C LEU A 78 -17.54 13.47 -1.58
N LYS A 79 -16.54 14.21 -1.12
CA LYS A 79 -16.07 15.45 -1.76
C LYS A 79 -14.93 15.16 -2.74
N PRO A 80 -14.83 15.90 -3.86
CA PRO A 80 -13.73 15.74 -4.81
C PRO A 80 -12.35 15.94 -4.18
N ARG A 81 -11.39 15.09 -4.57
CA ARG A 81 -9.99 15.15 -4.11
C ARG A 81 -9.09 15.83 -5.14
N ASN A 82 -8.43 16.93 -4.74
CA ASN A 82 -7.49 17.67 -5.60
C ASN A 82 -6.22 16.89 -5.96
N THR A 83 -5.88 15.87 -5.17
CA THR A 83 -4.68 15.04 -5.34
C THR A 83 -5.00 13.64 -5.84
N THR A 84 -6.21 13.41 -6.38
CA THR A 84 -6.58 12.10 -6.93
C THR A 84 -5.59 11.64 -8.01
N TRP A 85 -5.24 10.36 -7.98
CA TRP A 85 -4.37 9.76 -9.00
C TRP A 85 -5.06 9.58 -10.35
N LEU A 86 -6.37 9.82 -10.46
CA LEU A 86 -7.06 9.85 -11.76
C LEU A 86 -6.53 10.91 -12.72
N GLN A 87 -5.79 11.89 -12.20
CA GLN A 87 -5.05 12.88 -12.98
C GLN A 87 -3.82 12.30 -13.69
N ALA A 88 -3.42 11.07 -13.36
CA ALA A 88 -2.22 10.41 -13.88
C ALA A 88 -2.51 8.99 -14.41
N ALA A 89 -3.56 8.30 -13.96
CA ALA A 89 -3.83 6.92 -14.37
C ALA A 89 -5.30 6.57 -14.25
N SER A 90 -5.78 5.59 -15.01
CA SER A 90 -6.97 4.84 -14.58
C SER A 90 -6.60 4.00 -13.36
N ILE A 91 -7.49 3.88 -12.37
CA ILE A 91 -7.17 3.22 -11.10
C ILE A 91 -8.08 2.02 -10.90
N LEU A 92 -7.50 0.85 -10.69
CA LEU A 92 -8.15 -0.39 -10.33
C LEU A 92 -7.86 -0.69 -8.86
N PHE A 93 -8.87 -0.59 -8.01
CA PHE A 93 -8.82 -1.06 -6.64
C PHE A 93 -9.31 -2.51 -6.57
N VAL A 94 -8.63 -3.32 -5.76
CA VAL A 94 -9.07 -4.69 -5.47
C VAL A 94 -9.04 -4.89 -3.95
N ASP A 95 -10.13 -5.45 -3.43
CA ASP A 95 -10.17 -5.90 -2.04
C ASP A 95 -9.48 -7.26 -1.95
N ASN A 96 -8.16 -7.24 -1.79
CA ASN A 96 -7.30 -8.42 -1.77
C ASN A 96 -6.64 -8.59 -0.39
N PRO A 97 -6.47 -9.82 0.13
CA PRO A 97 -6.93 -11.13 -0.36
C PRO A 97 -8.45 -11.38 -0.29
N VAL A 98 -8.91 -12.56 -0.70
CA VAL A 98 -10.32 -12.95 -0.48
C VAL A 98 -10.68 -12.88 1.00
N GLY A 99 -11.85 -12.32 1.32
CA GLY A 99 -12.25 -12.04 2.71
C GLY A 99 -11.96 -10.63 3.21
N THR A 100 -11.28 -9.81 2.41
CA THR A 100 -11.04 -8.39 2.66
C THR A 100 -12.20 -7.53 2.17
N GLY A 101 -12.61 -6.49 2.89
CA GLY A 101 -13.59 -5.51 2.40
C GLY A 101 -14.90 -6.15 1.92
N PHE A 102 -15.19 -6.01 0.63
CA PHE A 102 -16.33 -6.66 -0.03
C PHE A 102 -16.01 -8.00 -0.70
N SER A 103 -14.75 -8.42 -0.75
CA SER A 103 -14.36 -9.76 -1.15
C SER A 103 -14.74 -10.76 -0.08
N TYR A 104 -15.21 -11.94 -0.48
CA TYR A 104 -15.75 -12.92 0.46
C TYR A 104 -15.45 -14.35 0.03
N VAL A 105 -15.63 -15.25 0.99
CA VAL A 105 -15.62 -16.69 0.81
C VAL A 105 -16.93 -17.24 1.35
N ASP A 106 -17.49 -18.28 0.71
CA ASP A 106 -18.70 -18.92 1.25
C ASP A 106 -18.39 -19.80 2.46
N ASP A 107 -17.11 -20.15 2.66
CA ASP A 107 -16.60 -20.96 3.76
C ASP A 107 -15.31 -20.35 4.34
N CYS A 108 -15.26 -20.17 5.66
CA CYS A 108 -14.12 -19.60 6.36
C CYS A 108 -12.83 -20.43 6.21
N SER A 109 -12.88 -21.70 5.81
CA SER A 109 -11.68 -22.48 5.53
C SER A 109 -10.93 -22.02 4.26
N LEU A 110 -11.52 -21.10 3.49
CA LEU A 110 -11.00 -20.66 2.19
C LEU A 110 -10.25 -19.32 2.24
N PHE A 111 -10.12 -18.67 3.40
CA PHE A 111 -9.27 -17.50 3.54
C PHE A 111 -7.83 -17.80 3.09
N ALA A 112 -7.16 -16.80 2.53
CA ALA A 112 -5.77 -16.93 2.14
C ALA A 112 -4.88 -17.21 3.36
N GLN A 113 -3.96 -18.17 3.23
CA GLN A 113 -3.08 -18.60 4.32
C GLN A 113 -1.65 -18.09 4.17
N ASN A 114 -1.24 -17.72 2.96
CA ASN A 114 0.12 -17.30 2.64
C ASN A 114 0.16 -16.54 1.30
N LEU A 115 1.31 -15.93 1.02
CA LEU A 115 1.53 -15.16 -0.20
C LEU A 115 1.27 -15.97 -1.47
N THR A 116 1.64 -17.26 -1.51
CA THR A 116 1.43 -18.11 -2.69
C THR A 116 -0.04 -18.22 -3.08
N MET A 117 -0.94 -18.40 -2.09
CA MET A 117 -2.37 -18.45 -2.36
C MET A 117 -2.91 -17.09 -2.84
N VAL A 118 -2.45 -15.99 -2.24
CA VAL A 118 -2.82 -14.63 -2.67
C VAL A 118 -2.41 -14.38 -4.13
N VAL A 119 -1.18 -14.74 -4.50
CA VAL A 119 -0.67 -14.60 -5.87
C VAL A 119 -1.50 -15.44 -6.84
N SER A 120 -1.79 -16.71 -6.50
CA SER A 120 -2.61 -17.58 -7.34
C SER A 120 -4.01 -17.00 -7.59
N ASP A 121 -4.66 -16.48 -6.55
CA ASP A 121 -5.99 -15.86 -6.65
C ASP A 121 -5.95 -14.62 -7.55
N MET A 122 -4.93 -13.77 -7.37
CA MET A 122 -4.74 -12.57 -8.17
C MET A 122 -4.45 -12.88 -9.65
N MET A 123 -3.72 -13.95 -9.96
CA MET A 123 -3.46 -14.32 -11.37
C MET A 123 -4.75 -14.72 -12.09
N VAL A 124 -5.68 -15.41 -11.40
CA VAL A 124 -7.01 -15.70 -11.96
C VAL A 124 -7.78 -14.40 -12.20
N PHE A 125 -7.78 -13.49 -11.21
CA PHE A 125 -8.42 -12.19 -11.35
C PHE A 125 -7.86 -11.37 -12.53
N LEU A 126 -6.54 -11.21 -12.63
CA LEU A 126 -5.90 -10.41 -13.67
C LEU A 126 -6.15 -11.00 -15.06
N LYS A 127 -6.14 -12.33 -15.18
CA LYS A 127 -6.47 -13.01 -16.43
C LYS A 127 -7.91 -12.70 -16.87
N GLU A 128 -8.88 -12.81 -15.97
CA GLU A 128 -10.27 -12.49 -16.26
C GLU A 128 -10.46 -11.00 -16.57
N PHE A 129 -9.82 -10.12 -15.80
CA PHE A 129 -9.88 -8.68 -15.99
C PHE A 129 -9.36 -8.28 -17.38
N PHE A 130 -8.15 -8.68 -17.75
CA PHE A 130 -7.57 -8.32 -19.05
C PHE A 130 -8.26 -9.00 -20.22
N THR A 131 -8.88 -10.18 -20.02
CA THR A 131 -9.71 -10.83 -21.05
C THR A 131 -10.95 -9.98 -21.39
N HIS A 132 -11.56 -9.35 -20.39
CA HIS A 132 -12.79 -8.57 -20.56
C HIS A 132 -12.56 -7.06 -20.72
N ARG A 133 -11.35 -6.57 -20.45
CA ARG A 133 -10.97 -5.15 -20.57
C ARG A 133 -9.83 -4.99 -21.57
N THR A 134 -10.14 -5.33 -22.82
CA THR A 134 -9.17 -5.32 -23.92
C THR A 134 -8.55 -3.95 -24.14
N GLU A 135 -9.26 -2.86 -23.79
CA GLU A 135 -8.78 -1.49 -23.88
C GLU A 135 -7.53 -1.23 -23.01
N PHE A 136 -7.31 -2.01 -21.95
CA PHE A 136 -6.15 -1.85 -21.08
C PHE A 136 -4.96 -2.77 -21.43
N GLN A 137 -5.13 -3.68 -22.40
CA GLN A 137 -4.06 -4.63 -22.73
C GLN A 137 -2.84 -3.96 -23.37
N SER A 138 -3.04 -2.83 -24.06
CA SER A 138 -1.99 -2.13 -24.83
C SER A 138 -1.43 -0.90 -24.13
N ILE A 139 -2.01 -0.45 -23.02
CA ILE A 139 -1.47 0.68 -22.24
C ILE A 139 -0.55 0.15 -21.13
N PRO A 140 0.42 0.96 -20.65
CA PRO A 140 1.26 0.55 -19.54
C PRO A 140 0.44 0.22 -18.29
N PHE A 141 0.72 -0.95 -17.69
CA PHE A 141 0.08 -1.42 -16.47
C PHE A 141 1.09 -1.47 -15.33
N TYR A 142 0.77 -0.80 -14.22
CA TYR A 142 1.58 -0.77 -13.01
C TYR A 142 0.81 -1.33 -11.83
N ILE A 143 1.54 -1.95 -10.89
CA ILE A 143 1.01 -2.32 -9.58
C ILE A 143 1.62 -1.36 -8.55
N PHE A 144 0.78 -0.60 -7.87
CA PHE A 144 1.15 0.21 -6.71
C PHE A 144 0.57 -0.43 -5.45
N SER A 145 1.26 -0.25 -4.34
CA SER A 145 0.87 -0.90 -3.10
C SER A 145 1.37 -0.15 -1.88
N GLU A 146 0.77 -0.47 -0.74
CA GLU A 146 1.15 0.06 0.56
C GLU A 146 1.28 -1.08 1.59
N SER A 147 2.18 -0.95 2.57
CA SER A 147 2.24 -1.84 3.73
C SER A 147 2.50 -3.30 3.35
N TYR A 148 1.77 -4.25 3.96
CA TYR A 148 1.76 -5.65 3.55
C TYR A 148 1.34 -5.85 2.08
N GLY A 149 0.64 -4.87 1.48
CA GLY A 149 0.34 -4.81 0.07
C GLY A 149 1.60 -4.86 -0.79
N GLY A 150 2.73 -4.34 -0.32
CA GLY A 150 4.02 -4.45 -1.01
C GLY A 150 4.54 -5.87 -1.13
N LYS A 151 4.38 -6.69 -0.08
CA LYS A 151 4.71 -8.12 -0.13
C LYS A 151 3.83 -8.82 -1.18
N MET A 152 2.53 -8.53 -1.18
CA MET A 152 1.60 -9.05 -2.18
C MET A 152 1.97 -8.59 -3.58
N ALA A 153 2.25 -7.30 -3.77
CA ALA A 153 2.60 -6.70 -5.04
C ALA A 153 3.88 -7.29 -5.63
N ALA A 154 4.91 -7.52 -4.82
CA ALA A 154 6.15 -8.16 -5.27
C ALA A 154 5.88 -9.57 -5.83
N GLY A 155 5.15 -10.41 -5.09
CA GLY A 155 4.80 -11.76 -5.54
C GLY A 155 3.91 -11.76 -6.79
N ILE A 156 2.89 -10.89 -6.81
CA ILE A 156 1.96 -10.74 -7.94
C ILE A 156 2.70 -10.24 -9.19
N ALA A 157 3.60 -9.26 -9.04
CA ALA A 157 4.38 -8.70 -10.13
C ALA A 157 5.29 -9.74 -10.78
N LEU A 158 5.93 -10.59 -9.98
CA LEU A 158 6.84 -11.61 -10.49
C LEU A 158 6.07 -12.65 -11.31
N GLU A 159 4.95 -13.13 -10.77
CA GLU A 159 4.13 -14.13 -11.48
C GLU A 159 3.43 -13.53 -12.70
N LEU A 160 2.97 -12.28 -12.62
CA LEU A 160 2.41 -11.57 -13.77
C LEU A 160 3.45 -11.38 -14.87
N HIS A 161 4.69 -11.01 -14.53
CA HIS A 161 5.76 -10.89 -15.51
C HIS A 161 5.96 -12.22 -16.24
N ASN A 162 6.06 -13.33 -15.52
CA ASN A 162 6.17 -14.67 -16.10
C ASN A 162 4.98 -15.02 -17.00
N ALA A 163 3.76 -14.75 -16.54
CA ALA A 163 2.53 -15.01 -17.29
C ALA A 163 2.46 -14.20 -18.60
N VAL A 164 2.91 -12.94 -18.58
CA VAL A 164 3.00 -12.08 -19.78
C VAL A 164 4.05 -12.61 -20.75
N GLN A 165 5.24 -13.00 -20.28
CA GLN A 165 6.28 -13.59 -21.13
C GLN A 165 5.83 -14.90 -21.79
N GLN A 166 5.01 -15.69 -21.09
CA GLN A 166 4.41 -16.93 -21.60
C GLN A 166 3.18 -16.69 -22.48
N GLY A 167 2.67 -15.46 -22.56
CA GLY A 167 1.47 -15.12 -23.32
C GLY A 167 0.15 -15.61 -22.71
N SER A 168 0.15 -16.05 -21.45
CA SER A 168 -1.05 -16.56 -20.77
C SER A 168 -1.93 -15.45 -20.20
N ILE A 169 -1.36 -14.27 -19.95
CA ILE A 169 -2.04 -13.00 -19.66
C ILE A 169 -1.53 -11.95 -20.64
N LYS A 170 -2.44 -11.24 -21.31
CA LYS A 170 -2.08 -10.20 -22.27
C LYS A 170 -2.25 -8.81 -21.64
N CYS A 171 -1.15 -8.20 -21.22
CA CYS A 171 -1.10 -6.80 -20.80
C CYS A 171 0.31 -6.23 -21.00
N SER A 172 0.43 -4.91 -21.10
CA SER A 172 1.73 -4.23 -21.13
C SER A 172 2.23 -3.93 -19.71
N PHE A 173 2.63 -4.98 -18.97
CA PHE A 173 3.12 -4.82 -17.60
C PHE A 173 4.43 -4.02 -17.57
N ALA A 174 4.44 -2.92 -16.81
CA ALA A 174 5.47 -1.89 -16.87
C ALA A 174 6.29 -1.76 -15.58
N GLY A 175 5.77 -2.17 -14.43
CA GLY A 175 6.50 -2.15 -13.17
C GLY A 175 5.65 -2.26 -11.91
N VAL A 176 6.33 -2.31 -10.78
CA VAL A 176 5.74 -2.36 -9.44
C VAL A 176 6.31 -1.26 -8.55
N ALA A 177 5.46 -0.63 -7.74
CA ALA A 177 5.82 0.41 -6.79
C ALA A 177 5.39 0.01 -5.38
N LEU A 178 6.37 -0.12 -4.50
CA LEU A 178 6.30 -0.63 -3.14
C LEU A 178 6.32 0.54 -2.16
N GLY A 179 5.13 1.00 -1.76
CA GLY A 179 4.93 2.04 -0.77
C GLY A 179 5.00 1.49 0.65
N ASP A 180 5.82 2.08 1.51
CA ASP A 180 5.86 1.79 2.95
C ASP A 180 5.74 0.30 3.24
N SER A 181 6.53 -0.51 2.52
CA SER A 181 6.18 -1.90 2.23
C SER A 181 6.84 -2.92 3.16
N TRP A 182 6.03 -3.90 3.62
CA TRP A 182 6.44 -4.97 4.55
C TRP A 182 7.25 -6.10 3.85
N ILE A 183 8.34 -5.71 3.17
CA ILE A 183 9.22 -6.61 2.39
C ILE A 183 10.17 -7.39 3.30
N SER A 184 10.77 -6.72 4.28
CA SER A 184 11.65 -7.33 5.28
C SER A 184 11.21 -6.94 6.69
N PRO A 185 10.33 -7.73 7.31
CA PRO A 185 9.82 -7.46 8.66
C PRO A 185 10.94 -7.34 9.68
N LEU A 186 11.97 -8.20 9.56
CA LEU A 186 13.14 -8.19 10.43
C LEU A 186 13.90 -6.85 10.36
N ASP A 187 14.10 -6.31 9.16
CA ASP A 187 14.83 -5.04 9.01
C ASP A 187 14.06 -3.87 9.60
N SER A 188 12.74 -3.84 9.46
CA SER A 188 11.88 -2.84 10.11
C SER A 188 11.94 -2.93 11.64
N VAL A 189 11.76 -4.11 12.24
CA VAL A 189 11.77 -4.21 13.72
C VAL A 189 13.14 -3.89 14.33
N LEU A 190 14.22 -4.17 13.61
CA LEU A 190 15.58 -3.82 14.05
C LEU A 190 15.85 -2.31 13.96
N SER A 191 15.16 -1.57 13.09
CA SER A 191 15.31 -0.12 12.94
C SER A 191 14.41 0.70 13.85
N TRP A 192 13.31 0.15 14.37
CA TRP A 192 12.38 0.87 15.25
C TRP A 192 13.07 1.55 16.44
N GLY A 193 13.92 0.84 17.18
CA GLY A 193 14.65 1.39 18.32
C GLY A 193 15.54 2.59 17.93
N PRO A 194 16.51 2.41 17.02
CA PRO A 194 17.34 3.51 16.51
C PRO A 194 16.56 4.69 15.95
N TYR A 195 15.48 4.42 15.20
CA TYR A 195 14.65 5.46 14.61
C TYR A 195 13.99 6.31 15.70
N LEU A 196 13.25 5.67 16.61
CA LEU A 196 12.56 6.37 17.70
C LEU A 196 13.52 7.10 18.65
N TYR A 197 14.69 6.53 18.93
CA TYR A 197 15.74 7.20 19.69
C TYR A 197 16.22 8.47 18.98
N SER A 198 16.49 8.40 17.67
CA SER A 198 16.93 9.56 16.89
C SER A 198 15.88 10.67 16.78
N THR A 199 14.59 10.32 16.91
CA THR A 199 13.46 11.26 16.91
C THR A 199 13.00 11.64 18.31
N SER A 200 13.80 11.38 19.35
CA SER A 200 13.55 11.74 20.75
C SER A 200 12.32 11.09 21.40
N LEU A 201 11.82 9.99 20.83
CA LEU A 201 10.70 9.21 21.37
C LEU A 201 11.17 8.14 22.36
N LEU A 202 12.43 7.71 22.28
CA LEU A 202 13.05 6.82 23.26
C LEU A 202 14.26 7.49 23.90
N ASP A 203 14.48 7.19 25.18
CA ASP A 203 15.75 7.40 25.87
C ASP A 203 16.61 6.12 25.83
N ASP A 204 17.73 6.11 26.57
CA ASP A 204 18.63 4.96 26.64
C ASP A 204 17.95 3.69 27.17
N HIS A 205 16.99 3.83 28.08
CA HIS A 205 16.25 2.71 28.66
C HIS A 205 15.29 2.12 27.63
N GLY A 206 14.45 2.96 27.05
CA GLY A 206 13.50 2.53 26.02
C GLY A 206 14.20 1.92 24.80
N LEU A 207 15.34 2.50 24.38
CA LEU A 207 16.16 1.92 23.32
C LEU A 207 16.66 0.51 23.67
N ALA A 208 17.12 0.28 24.91
CA ALA A 208 17.60 -1.02 25.35
C ALA A 208 16.48 -2.07 25.36
N GLU A 209 15.28 -1.71 25.82
CA GLU A 209 14.11 -2.60 25.85
C GLU A 209 13.64 -2.99 24.45
N VAL A 210 13.50 -2.00 23.55
CA VAL A 210 13.11 -2.25 22.15
C VAL A 210 14.16 -3.08 21.43
N THR A 211 15.45 -2.83 21.68
CA THR A 211 16.55 -3.62 21.10
C THR A 211 16.52 -5.08 21.60
N ALA A 212 16.15 -5.32 22.85
CA ALA A 212 16.09 -6.66 23.42
C ALA A 212 14.99 -7.50 22.75
N VAL A 213 13.77 -6.98 22.63
CA VAL A 213 12.66 -7.69 21.96
C VAL A 213 12.90 -7.86 20.46
N ALA A 214 13.56 -6.89 19.80
CA ALA A 214 13.92 -7.03 18.39
C ALA A 214 14.90 -8.20 18.15
N LYS A 215 15.80 -8.49 19.11
CA LYS A 215 16.66 -9.69 19.06
C LYS A 215 15.88 -10.99 19.24
N GLU A 216 14.88 -11.02 20.13
CA GLU A 216 13.99 -12.18 20.27
C GLU A 216 13.26 -12.48 18.95
N ILE A 217 12.75 -11.44 18.27
CA ILE A 217 12.11 -11.57 16.95
C ILE A 217 13.11 -12.10 15.91
N MET A 218 14.33 -11.56 15.91
CA MET A 218 15.40 -12.02 15.02
C MET A 218 15.71 -13.50 15.21
N ASP A 219 15.83 -13.96 16.45
CA ASP A 219 16.10 -15.36 16.78
C ASP A 219 14.96 -16.27 16.31
N ALA A 220 13.70 -15.87 16.54
CA ALA A 220 12.52 -16.60 16.05
C ALA A 220 12.51 -16.71 14.51
N ILE A 221 12.81 -15.61 13.79
CA ILE A 221 12.89 -15.61 12.33
C ILE A 221 14.03 -16.52 11.83
N ASN A 222 15.21 -16.47 12.47
CA ASN A 222 16.35 -17.31 12.11
C ASN A 222 16.07 -18.81 12.32
N ASN A 223 15.20 -19.15 13.28
CA ASN A 223 14.74 -20.51 13.53
C ASN A 223 13.54 -20.92 12.66
N ASN A 224 13.05 -20.05 11.77
CA ASN A 224 11.83 -20.22 10.96
C ASN A 224 10.53 -20.31 11.78
N GLU A 225 10.52 -19.77 13.00
CA GLU A 225 9.38 -19.75 13.91
C GLU A 225 8.53 -18.48 13.64
N TYR A 226 8.00 -18.35 12.43
CA TYR A 226 7.35 -17.10 11.99
C TYR A 226 6.07 -16.75 12.76
N GLY A 227 5.31 -17.74 13.23
CA GLY A 227 4.17 -17.50 14.12
C GLY A 227 4.62 -16.84 15.43
N LEU A 228 5.66 -17.38 16.07
CA LEU A 228 6.27 -16.79 17.27
C LEU A 228 6.83 -15.40 16.99
N ALA A 229 7.47 -15.19 15.84
CA ALA A 229 7.95 -13.86 15.44
C ALA A 229 6.80 -12.84 15.36
N THR A 230 5.61 -13.23 14.88
CA THR A 230 4.42 -12.36 14.85
C THR A 230 3.90 -12.05 16.26
N GLU A 231 3.95 -13.03 17.18
CA GLU A 231 3.61 -12.81 18.59
C GLU A 231 4.58 -11.83 19.27
N LEU A 232 5.89 -12.03 19.06
CA LEU A 232 6.94 -11.16 19.58
C LEU A 232 6.90 -9.76 18.97
N TRP A 233 6.49 -9.63 17.71
CA TRP A 233 6.21 -8.35 17.07
C TRP A 233 5.12 -7.59 17.83
N SER A 234 4.00 -8.23 18.18
CA SER A 234 2.95 -7.63 19.01
C SER A 234 3.45 -7.20 20.40
N LYS A 235 4.36 -7.98 21.00
CA LYS A 235 5.04 -7.63 22.26
C LYS A 235 5.91 -6.39 22.08
N ALA A 236 6.70 -6.31 21.00
CA ALA A 236 7.57 -5.18 20.71
C ALA A 236 6.80 -3.87 20.55
N GLU A 237 5.66 -3.90 19.84
CA GLU A 237 4.79 -2.73 19.75
C GLU A 237 4.34 -2.23 21.11
N GLY A 238 4.10 -3.15 22.05
CA GLY A 238 3.70 -2.79 23.40
C GLY A 238 4.75 -2.10 24.22
N ILE A 239 5.98 -2.60 24.12
CA ILE A 239 7.14 -1.98 24.76
C ILE A 239 7.33 -0.56 24.20
N ILE A 240 7.16 -0.38 22.89
CA ILE A 240 7.23 0.93 22.25
C ILE A 240 6.12 1.86 22.77
N GLU A 241 4.86 1.43 22.79
CA GLU A 241 3.74 2.24 23.29
C GLU A 241 3.98 2.72 24.73
N GLU A 242 4.44 1.82 25.60
CA GLU A 242 4.73 2.11 27.01
C GLU A 242 5.85 3.14 27.16
N ASN A 243 6.90 3.06 26.33
CA ASN A 243 8.02 3.99 26.37
C ASN A 243 7.74 5.34 25.70
N THR A 244 6.77 5.42 24.78
CA THR A 244 6.56 6.58 23.90
C THR A 244 5.29 7.37 24.19
N ASP A 245 4.55 7.00 25.23
CA ASP A 245 3.20 7.51 25.49
C ASP A 245 2.26 7.30 24.27
N ASN A 246 2.19 6.04 23.82
CA ASN A 246 1.32 5.55 22.75
C ASN A 246 1.56 6.26 21.41
N VAL A 247 2.82 6.28 20.94
CA VAL A 247 3.12 6.74 19.58
C VAL A 247 2.25 6.00 18.55
N ASN A 248 1.76 6.73 17.55
CA ASN A 248 1.06 6.12 16.43
C ASN A 248 2.06 5.46 15.48
N PHE A 249 1.89 4.16 15.26
CA PHE A 249 2.75 3.37 14.39
C PHE A 249 2.73 3.81 12.92
N TYR A 250 1.69 4.51 12.50
CA TYR A 250 1.56 5.01 11.13
C TYR A 250 2.08 6.43 10.96
N ASN A 251 2.30 7.19 12.04
CA ASN A 251 2.90 8.53 11.99
C ASN A 251 3.41 8.95 13.36
N ILE A 252 4.74 8.97 13.54
CA ILE A 252 5.39 9.22 14.84
C ILE A 252 5.10 10.60 15.46
N MET A 253 4.57 11.54 14.67
CA MET A 253 4.19 12.88 15.15
C MET A 253 2.82 12.89 15.81
N THR A 254 2.12 11.76 15.83
CA THR A 254 0.77 11.61 16.38
C THR A 254 0.73 10.49 17.41
N LYS A 255 -0.35 10.41 18.17
CA LYS A 255 -0.58 9.38 19.19
C LYS A 255 -1.79 8.56 18.86
N GLU A 256 -1.75 7.28 19.20
CA GLU A 256 -2.95 6.47 19.29
C GLU A 256 -3.67 6.78 20.60
N VAL A 257 -4.98 7.00 20.53
CA VAL A 257 -5.81 7.19 21.73
C VAL A 257 -6.44 5.84 22.06
N PRO A 258 -6.08 5.19 23.18
CA PRO A 258 -6.68 3.92 23.54
C PRO A 258 -8.16 4.13 23.91
N GLU A 259 -9.08 3.58 23.14
CA GLU A 259 -10.48 3.45 23.56
C GLU A 259 -10.60 2.27 24.54
N MET A 260 -10.47 2.59 25.84
CA MET A 260 -10.63 1.72 27.03
C MET A 260 -9.55 0.65 27.29
N LYS A 261 -9.10 0.59 28.56
CA LYS A 261 -8.30 -0.53 29.11
C LYS A 261 -9.16 -1.79 29.16
N MET A 262 -8.69 -2.91 28.60
CA MET A 262 -9.39 -4.20 28.61
C MET A 262 -8.90 -5.16 29.70
N ASN A 263 -9.82 -6.04 30.14
CA ASN A 263 -9.61 -7.14 31.08
C ASN A 263 -8.88 -8.34 30.42
N GLU A 264 -8.07 -9.04 31.22
CA GLU A 264 -6.94 -9.91 30.85
C GLU A 264 -7.23 -11.33 30.31
N GLN A 265 -8.45 -11.68 29.85
CA GLN A 265 -8.84 -13.11 29.81
C GLN A 265 -9.10 -13.82 28.45
N GLU A 266 -8.80 -13.24 27.29
CA GLU A 266 -8.91 -13.98 26.01
C GLU A 266 -7.71 -13.69 25.08
N ASN A 267 -7.21 -14.75 24.38
CA ASN A 267 -6.07 -14.80 23.45
C ASN A 267 -5.33 -13.45 23.19
N PHE A 268 -4.29 -13.19 23.98
CA PHE A 268 -3.75 -11.85 24.25
C PHE A 268 -3.14 -11.13 23.03
N HIS A 269 -2.51 -11.84 22.08
CA HIS A 269 -1.76 -11.19 21.00
C HIS A 269 -2.62 -10.82 19.78
N LEU A 270 -3.42 -11.74 19.24
CA LEU A 270 -4.28 -11.46 18.07
C LEU A 270 -5.31 -10.38 18.37
N VAL A 271 -5.88 -10.38 19.58
CA VAL A 271 -6.82 -9.35 20.01
C VAL A 271 -6.15 -7.97 20.06
N ARG A 272 -4.91 -7.91 20.53
CA ARG A 272 -4.13 -6.67 20.59
C ARG A 272 -3.78 -6.15 19.19
N LEU A 273 -3.28 -7.02 18.32
CA LEU A 273 -2.99 -6.68 16.92
C LEU A 273 -4.26 -6.23 16.18
N TYR A 274 -5.37 -6.92 16.42
CA TYR A 274 -6.67 -6.52 15.91
C TYR A 274 -7.05 -5.12 16.39
N GLN A 275 -6.92 -4.82 17.68
CA GLN A 275 -7.29 -3.51 18.20
C GLN A 275 -6.46 -2.37 17.60
N ARG A 276 -5.15 -2.59 17.42
CA ARG A 276 -4.22 -1.61 16.83
C ARG A 276 -4.49 -1.40 15.35
N HIS A 277 -4.35 -2.45 14.55
CA HIS A 277 -4.31 -2.30 13.09
C HIS A 277 -5.68 -2.47 12.45
N VAL A 278 -6.61 -3.17 13.08
CA VAL A 278 -7.90 -3.50 12.46
C VAL A 278 -9.04 -2.63 13.00
N LYS A 279 -9.19 -2.51 14.33
CA LYS A 279 -10.31 -1.75 14.93
C LYS A 279 -10.22 -0.26 14.62
N ILE A 280 -9.02 0.33 14.64
CA ILE A 280 -8.84 1.75 14.27
C ILE A 280 -9.25 1.99 12.81
N MET A 281 -9.05 1.00 11.94
CA MET A 281 -9.48 0.99 10.55
C MET A 281 -11.02 0.84 10.39
N HIS A 282 -11.76 0.53 11.46
CA HIS A 282 -13.23 0.53 11.49
C HIS A 282 -13.85 1.86 11.94
N LYS A 283 -13.10 2.97 11.97
CA LYS A 283 -13.62 4.30 12.35
C LYS A 283 -14.95 4.60 11.65
N ASN A 284 -15.92 5.05 12.46
CA ASN A 284 -17.36 5.09 12.12
C ASN A 284 -17.67 5.67 10.73
N ASN A 285 -16.92 6.66 10.24
CA ASN A 285 -17.23 7.30 8.96
C ASN A 285 -17.02 6.39 7.73
N LEU A 286 -15.85 5.72 7.58
CA LEU A 286 -15.61 4.91 6.39
C LEU A 286 -16.48 3.65 6.38
N ASN A 287 -16.67 3.02 7.55
CA ASN A 287 -17.53 1.85 7.66
C ASN A 287 -19.01 2.16 7.36
N GLU A 288 -19.51 3.30 7.84
CA GLU A 288 -20.86 3.80 7.52
C GLU A 288 -20.99 4.15 6.03
N LEU A 289 -19.98 4.82 5.46
CA LEU A 289 -19.94 5.14 4.03
C LEU A 289 -20.03 3.86 3.17
N MET A 290 -19.16 2.90 3.44
CA MET A 290 -19.04 1.69 2.63
C MET A 290 -20.29 0.81 2.74
N ASN A 291 -20.80 0.59 3.96
CA ASN A 291 -22.00 -0.24 4.17
C ASN A 291 -23.32 0.48 3.89
N GLY A 292 -23.33 1.82 3.78
CA GLY A 292 -24.50 2.63 3.46
C GLY A 292 -24.47 3.12 2.00
N PRO A 293 -24.17 4.41 1.73
CA PRO A 293 -24.28 4.99 0.39
C PRO A 293 -23.55 4.22 -0.72
N ILE A 294 -22.35 3.70 -0.42
CA ILE A 294 -21.58 2.96 -1.42
C ILE A 294 -22.23 1.60 -1.72
N ARG A 295 -22.64 0.84 -0.70
CA ARG A 295 -23.38 -0.41 -0.90
C ARG A 295 -24.65 -0.19 -1.74
N GLU A 296 -25.41 0.85 -1.43
CA GLU A 296 -26.63 1.23 -2.17
C GLU A 296 -26.34 1.57 -3.64
N LYS A 297 -25.19 2.18 -3.93
CA LYS A 297 -24.72 2.47 -5.28
C LYS A 297 -24.29 1.21 -6.03
N LEU A 298 -23.49 0.36 -5.39
CA LEU A 298 -22.88 -0.82 -6.02
C LEU A 298 -23.91 -1.89 -6.38
N LYS A 299 -24.94 -2.09 -5.55
CA LYS A 299 -26.10 -3.00 -5.75
C LYS A 299 -25.81 -4.49 -5.96
N ILE A 300 -24.55 -4.88 -6.10
CA ILE A 300 -24.12 -6.26 -6.35
C ILE A 300 -23.55 -6.94 -5.11
N ILE A 301 -23.42 -6.22 -3.99
CA ILE A 301 -22.85 -6.76 -2.75
C ILE A 301 -23.87 -7.71 -2.12
N PRO A 302 -23.56 -9.00 -1.95
CA PRO A 302 -24.49 -9.96 -1.35
C PRO A 302 -24.92 -9.56 0.06
N ASP A 303 -26.16 -9.84 0.45
CA ASP A 303 -26.73 -9.46 1.75
C ASP A 303 -25.92 -9.98 2.95
N CYS A 304 -25.30 -11.16 2.80
CA CYS A 304 -24.46 -11.77 3.83
C CYS A 304 -23.07 -11.11 3.98
N VAL A 305 -22.63 -10.34 2.99
CA VAL A 305 -21.33 -9.66 3.02
C VAL A 305 -21.52 -8.28 3.64
N LYS A 306 -20.73 -7.95 4.66
CA LYS A 306 -20.60 -6.59 5.20
C LYS A 306 -19.18 -6.12 4.97
N TRP A 307 -19.02 -4.88 4.54
CA TRP A 307 -17.70 -4.29 4.41
C TRP A 307 -17.05 -4.16 5.79
N GLY A 308 -15.78 -4.53 5.88
CA GLY A 308 -14.91 -4.22 7.01
C GLY A 308 -13.60 -3.61 6.52
N GLY A 309 -13.05 -2.67 7.29
CA GLY A 309 -11.83 -1.96 6.93
C GLY A 309 -10.63 -2.89 6.78
N GLN A 310 -10.38 -3.72 7.79
CA GLN A 310 -9.41 -4.79 7.72
C GLN A 310 -10.02 -6.10 8.25
N SER A 311 -9.74 -7.21 7.60
CA SER A 311 -10.32 -8.51 7.93
C SER A 311 -9.49 -9.24 8.98
N THR A 312 -10.02 -9.38 10.20
CA THR A 312 -9.39 -10.16 11.28
C THR A 312 -9.09 -11.57 10.82
N LYS A 313 -10.03 -12.21 10.12
CA LYS A 313 -9.88 -13.60 9.70
C LYS A 313 -8.78 -13.77 8.67
N VAL A 314 -8.63 -12.82 7.74
CA VAL A 314 -7.50 -12.83 6.80
C VAL A 314 -6.19 -12.65 7.58
N PHE A 315 -6.11 -11.68 8.49
CA PHE A 315 -4.90 -11.45 9.28
C PHE A 315 -4.49 -12.69 10.10
N GLU A 316 -5.44 -13.29 10.83
CA GLU A 316 -5.22 -14.52 11.61
C GLU A 316 -4.69 -15.68 10.74
N ASN A 317 -5.28 -15.89 9.55
CA ASN A 317 -4.86 -16.97 8.66
C ASN A 317 -3.50 -16.71 8.00
N MET A 318 -3.07 -15.46 7.90
CA MET A 318 -1.79 -15.05 7.32
C MET A 318 -0.70 -14.78 8.38
N ALA A 319 -0.98 -15.01 9.66
CA ALA A 319 -0.05 -14.68 10.75
C ALA A 319 1.31 -15.38 10.64
N GLU A 320 1.35 -16.61 10.10
CA GLU A 320 2.62 -17.33 9.84
C GLU A 320 3.40 -16.80 8.62
N ASP A 321 2.73 -16.11 7.68
CA ASP A 321 3.37 -15.46 6.53
C ASP A 321 3.85 -14.05 6.89
N PHE A 322 3.18 -13.40 7.85
CA PHE A 322 3.37 -11.99 8.17
C PHE A 322 4.84 -11.60 8.36
N MET A 323 5.59 -12.35 9.18
CA MET A 323 7.01 -12.08 9.48
C MET A 323 8.01 -12.73 8.50
N ARG A 324 7.56 -13.38 7.42
CA ARG A 324 8.46 -13.94 6.40
C ARG A 324 9.00 -12.82 5.48
N PRO A 325 10.31 -12.69 5.28
CA PRO A 325 10.85 -11.71 4.32
C PRO A 325 10.63 -12.18 2.87
N VAL A 326 10.52 -11.22 1.94
CA VAL A 326 10.40 -11.47 0.49
C VAL A 326 11.39 -10.66 -0.36
N ILE A 327 12.55 -10.32 0.22
CA ILE A 327 13.63 -9.57 -0.45
C ILE A 327 14.08 -10.29 -1.73
N ASP A 328 14.10 -11.63 -1.71
CA ASP A 328 14.48 -12.48 -2.84
C ASP A 328 13.53 -12.37 -4.04
N ILE A 329 12.25 -12.07 -3.81
CA ILE A 329 11.29 -11.78 -4.89
C ILE A 329 11.65 -10.44 -5.57
N VAL A 330 12.05 -9.44 -4.79
CA VAL A 330 12.52 -8.15 -5.34
C VAL A 330 13.79 -8.33 -6.17
N ASP A 331 14.74 -9.15 -5.71
CA ASP A 331 15.92 -9.52 -6.51
C ASP A 331 15.54 -10.17 -7.85
N GLN A 332 14.56 -11.08 -7.84
CA GLN A 332 14.08 -11.75 -9.07
C GLN A 332 13.43 -10.75 -10.04
N LEU A 333 12.61 -9.83 -9.53
CA LEU A 333 12.00 -8.78 -10.34
C LEU A 333 13.07 -7.90 -11.01
N LEU A 334 14.06 -7.46 -10.23
CA LEU A 334 15.14 -6.62 -10.74
C LEU A 334 16.01 -7.37 -11.76
N ALA A 335 16.31 -8.65 -11.52
CA ALA A 335 17.05 -9.50 -12.45
C ALA A 335 16.28 -9.77 -13.76
N ALA A 336 14.94 -9.81 -13.69
CA ALA A 336 14.06 -9.91 -14.85
C ALA A 336 13.85 -8.56 -15.58
N ASN A 337 14.60 -7.52 -15.20
CA ASN A 337 14.50 -6.16 -15.74
C ASN A 337 13.09 -5.54 -15.59
N VAL A 338 12.35 -5.94 -14.56
CA VAL A 338 11.10 -5.28 -14.18
C VAL A 338 11.44 -3.99 -13.44
N ASN A 339 10.73 -2.89 -13.75
CA ASN A 339 10.89 -1.65 -13.01
C ASN A 339 10.32 -1.82 -11.60
N VAL A 340 11.17 -1.62 -10.59
CA VAL A 340 10.78 -1.64 -9.18
C VAL A 340 11.03 -0.25 -8.59
N THR A 341 9.99 0.35 -8.02
CA THR A 341 10.10 1.57 -7.24
C THR A 341 9.81 1.28 -5.78
N VAL A 342 10.62 1.80 -4.87
CA VAL A 342 10.26 1.90 -3.45
C VAL A 342 9.87 3.35 -3.16
N TYR A 343 8.85 3.57 -2.35
CA TYR A 343 8.58 4.89 -1.80
C TYR A 343 8.22 4.78 -0.32
N ASN A 344 8.70 5.71 0.50
CA ASN A 344 8.50 5.66 1.94
C ASN A 344 8.21 7.02 2.56
N GLY A 345 7.27 7.05 3.50
CA GLY A 345 7.05 8.17 4.39
C GLY A 345 8.15 8.29 5.45
N GLN A 346 8.67 9.50 5.61
CA GLN A 346 9.71 9.82 6.61
C GLN A 346 9.27 9.55 8.05
N LEU A 347 7.97 9.71 8.34
CA LEU A 347 7.37 9.68 9.67
C LEU A 347 6.69 8.32 9.97
N ASP A 348 6.77 7.36 9.04
CA ASP A 348 6.27 6.02 9.27
C ASP A 348 7.15 5.28 10.29
N LEU A 349 6.53 4.66 11.30
CA LEU A 349 7.24 3.82 12.26
C LEU A 349 7.13 2.36 11.87
N ILE A 350 5.92 1.87 11.56
CA ILE A 350 5.70 0.45 11.32
C ILE A 350 6.65 -0.04 10.23
N VAL A 351 6.79 0.72 9.14
CA VAL A 351 7.67 0.39 8.01
C VAL A 351 8.67 1.53 7.75
N ASP A 352 9.42 1.90 8.78
CA ASP A 352 10.31 3.06 8.75
C ASP A 352 11.37 3.04 7.65
N THR A 353 11.78 4.25 7.24
CA THR A 353 12.71 4.42 6.12
C THR A 353 14.09 3.81 6.37
N MET A 354 14.56 3.73 7.63
CA MET A 354 15.86 3.12 7.94
C MET A 354 15.82 1.62 7.70
N GLY A 355 14.75 0.94 8.11
CA GLY A 355 14.51 -0.48 7.83
C GLY A 355 14.40 -0.77 6.34
N GLN A 356 13.78 0.15 5.59
CA GLN A 356 13.66 0.02 4.14
C GLN A 356 15.02 0.13 3.44
N GLU A 357 15.83 1.12 3.81
CA GLU A 357 17.21 1.19 3.34
C GLU A 357 18.04 -0.04 3.75
N ALA A 358 17.80 -0.60 4.94
CA ALA A 358 18.54 -1.77 5.44
C ALA A 358 18.31 -3.02 4.57
N TRP A 359 17.07 -3.33 4.19
CA TRP A 359 16.82 -4.47 3.30
C TRP A 359 17.25 -4.19 1.86
N ILE A 360 17.12 -2.96 1.36
CA ILE A 360 17.61 -2.57 0.02
C ILE A 360 19.11 -2.84 -0.09
N ARG A 361 19.89 -2.56 0.97
CA ARG A 361 21.34 -2.83 1.02
C ARG A 361 21.68 -4.33 0.99
N LYS A 362 20.70 -5.23 1.18
CA LYS A 362 20.87 -6.69 1.12
C LYS A 362 20.50 -7.29 -0.24
N LEU A 363 19.98 -6.48 -1.18
CA LEU A 363 19.70 -6.94 -2.53
C LEU A 363 20.94 -7.53 -3.18
N LYS A 364 20.77 -8.59 -3.95
CA LYS A 364 21.80 -9.25 -4.76
C LYS A 364 21.79 -8.76 -6.21
N TRP A 365 20.86 -7.88 -6.57
CA TRP A 365 20.79 -7.23 -7.86
C TRP A 365 22.13 -6.56 -8.24
N PRO A 366 22.70 -6.84 -9.44
CA PRO A 366 24.01 -6.32 -9.85
C PRO A 366 24.15 -4.80 -9.79
N GLY A 367 23.07 -4.04 -10.09
CA GLY A 367 23.09 -2.58 -10.08
C GLY A 367 23.06 -1.94 -8.70
N LEU A 368 23.02 -2.73 -7.61
CA LEU A 368 22.96 -2.20 -6.23
C LEU A 368 24.16 -1.31 -5.90
N LYS A 369 25.35 -1.66 -6.39
CA LYS A 369 26.58 -0.89 -6.13
C LYS A 369 26.48 0.51 -6.72
N GLU A 370 26.09 0.62 -7.97
CA GLU A 370 25.94 1.88 -8.69
C GLU A 370 24.74 2.69 -8.17
N PHE A 371 23.64 2.02 -7.81
CA PHE A 371 22.51 2.64 -7.11
C PHE A 371 22.95 3.28 -5.79
N SER A 372 23.73 2.55 -4.97
CA SER A 372 24.22 3.02 -3.67
C SER A 372 25.15 4.23 -3.78
N GLN A 373 25.85 4.36 -4.92
CA GLN A 373 26.70 5.51 -5.22
C GLN A 373 25.93 6.75 -5.68
N GLN A 374 24.66 6.61 -6.07
CA GLN A 374 23.83 7.76 -6.44
C GLN A 374 23.64 8.71 -5.26
N ARG A 375 23.52 10.00 -5.56
CA ARG A 375 23.22 11.04 -4.57
C ARG A 375 21.73 11.34 -4.54
N TRP A 376 21.21 11.64 -3.35
CA TRP A 376 19.83 12.02 -3.17
C TRP A 376 19.56 13.30 -3.95
N LYS A 377 18.58 13.27 -4.85
CA LYS A 377 18.09 14.45 -5.54
C LYS A 377 16.87 14.96 -4.79
N ALA A 378 16.95 16.19 -4.29
CA ALA A 378 15.80 16.85 -3.69
C ALA A 378 14.69 17.05 -4.74
N LEU A 379 13.47 16.79 -4.33
CA LEU A 379 12.24 17.03 -5.08
C LEU A 379 11.39 18.04 -4.30
N TYR A 380 10.70 18.87 -5.08
CA TYR A 380 9.83 19.93 -4.61
C TYR A 380 8.45 19.71 -5.24
N VAL A 381 7.37 20.13 -4.58
CA VAL A 381 6.03 20.00 -5.17
C VAL A 381 5.93 20.83 -6.44
N SER A 382 6.30 22.11 -6.36
CA SER A 382 6.36 23.04 -7.49
C SER A 382 7.74 23.70 -7.64
N PRO A 383 8.07 24.30 -8.80
CA PRO A 383 9.32 25.06 -8.98
C PRO A 383 9.50 26.24 -8.01
N GLU A 384 8.39 26.80 -7.51
CA GLU A 384 8.37 27.94 -6.58
C GLU A 384 8.47 27.50 -5.11
N SER A 385 8.32 26.20 -4.84
CA SER A 385 8.37 25.67 -3.48
C SER A 385 9.78 25.78 -2.89
N THR A 386 9.89 26.39 -1.72
CA THR A 386 11.15 26.46 -0.96
C THR A 386 11.40 25.23 -0.10
N ASP A 387 10.33 24.50 0.23
CA ASP A 387 10.38 23.29 1.05
C ASP A 387 10.74 22.07 0.20
N THR A 388 11.76 21.33 0.62
CA THR A 388 12.00 19.99 0.06
C THR A 388 10.84 19.09 0.48
N ALA A 389 10.22 18.42 -0.49
CA ALA A 389 9.08 17.54 -0.27
C ALA A 389 9.47 16.06 -0.31
N ALA A 390 10.53 15.72 -1.03
CA ALA A 390 11.07 14.37 -1.07
C ALA A 390 12.54 14.36 -1.48
N PHE A 391 13.19 13.21 -1.29
CA PHE A 391 14.44 12.86 -1.97
C PHE A 391 14.21 11.67 -2.89
N HIS A 392 14.92 11.66 -4.02
CA HIS A 392 14.83 10.58 -5.01
C HIS A 392 16.21 10.13 -5.46
N LYS A 393 16.37 8.82 -5.65
CA LYS A 393 17.50 8.17 -6.34
C LYS A 393 16.97 7.09 -7.27
N ALA A 394 17.64 6.91 -8.39
CA ALA A 394 17.34 5.81 -9.31
C ALA A 394 18.61 5.37 -10.03
N TYR A 395 18.66 4.09 -10.39
CA TYR A 395 19.66 3.50 -11.26
C TYR A 395 19.01 2.35 -12.03
N GLU A 396 19.15 2.35 -13.35
CA GLU A 396 18.48 1.38 -14.25
C GLU A 396 16.99 1.20 -13.92
N ASN A 397 16.57 -0.01 -13.58
CA ASN A 397 15.19 -0.40 -13.29
C ASN A 397 14.83 -0.32 -11.80
N PHE A 398 15.65 0.32 -10.95
CA PHE A 398 15.35 0.54 -9.54
C PHE A 398 15.31 2.03 -9.17
N ALA A 399 14.27 2.44 -8.46
CA ALA A 399 14.11 3.80 -7.94
C ALA A 399 13.67 3.78 -6.47
N PHE A 400 14.08 4.80 -5.72
CA PHE A 400 13.66 5.03 -4.34
C PHE A 400 13.27 6.48 -4.12
N PHE A 401 12.07 6.69 -3.58
CA PHE A 401 11.55 7.97 -3.11
C PHE A 401 11.43 7.98 -1.58
N TRP A 402 12.06 8.96 -0.96
CA TRP A 402 11.90 9.28 0.46
C TRP A 402 11.02 10.52 0.58
N ILE A 403 9.76 10.37 1.00
CA ILE A 403 8.78 11.44 1.08
C ILE A 403 8.79 12.08 2.47
N LEU A 404 9.14 13.37 2.53
CA LEU A 404 9.25 14.09 3.79
C LEU A 404 7.88 14.46 4.33
N LYS A 405 7.75 14.54 5.66
CA LYS A 405 6.49 14.89 6.35
C LYS A 405 5.30 13.95 6.07
N ALA A 406 5.54 12.78 5.47
CA ALA A 406 4.54 11.72 5.30
C ALA A 406 4.78 10.60 6.33
N GLY A 407 3.71 10.07 6.92
CA GLY A 407 3.71 8.77 7.59
C GLY A 407 3.43 7.64 6.61
N HIS A 408 2.82 6.56 7.11
CA HIS A 408 2.57 5.31 6.38
C HIS A 408 1.71 5.50 5.12
N MET A 409 0.63 6.28 5.24
CA MET A 409 -0.27 6.58 4.12
C MET A 409 0.22 7.81 3.36
N VAL A 410 1.30 7.64 2.61
CA VAL A 410 1.97 8.72 1.88
C VAL A 410 1.02 9.59 1.05
N PRO A 411 0.06 9.04 0.28
CA PRO A 411 -0.84 9.87 -0.51
C PRO A 411 -1.82 10.70 0.32
N SER A 412 -2.18 10.24 1.53
CA SER A 412 -3.01 10.99 2.46
C SER A 412 -2.22 12.16 3.07
N ASP A 413 -1.00 11.90 3.53
CA ASP A 413 -0.22 12.91 4.25
C ASP A 413 0.46 13.92 3.33
N GLN A 414 0.92 13.50 2.14
CA GLN A 414 1.66 14.31 1.17
C GLN A 414 1.14 14.15 -0.26
N GLY A 415 -0.18 14.32 -0.44
CA GLY A 415 -0.88 14.02 -1.69
C GLY A 415 -0.32 14.71 -2.95
N GLU A 416 0.14 15.97 -2.87
CA GLU A 416 0.72 16.66 -4.03
C GLU A 416 2.05 16.02 -4.48
N MET A 417 2.91 15.65 -3.51
CA MET A 417 4.16 14.97 -3.80
C MET A 417 3.92 13.52 -4.23
N ALA A 418 2.95 12.83 -3.65
CA ALA A 418 2.55 11.49 -4.09
C ALA A 418 2.03 11.50 -5.54
N LEU A 419 1.22 12.49 -5.92
CA LEU A 419 0.74 12.64 -7.29
C LEU A 419 1.89 12.96 -8.28
N LYS A 420 2.85 13.78 -7.87
CA LYS A 420 4.04 14.05 -8.69
C LYS A 420 4.95 12.82 -8.80
N MET A 421 5.08 12.02 -7.74
CA MET A 421 5.81 10.77 -7.75
C MET A 421 5.18 9.76 -8.72
N VAL A 422 3.86 9.53 -8.69
CA VAL A 422 3.23 8.59 -9.63
C VAL A 422 3.43 9.01 -11.09
N ARG A 423 3.40 10.32 -11.40
CA ARG A 423 3.76 10.85 -12.73
C ARG A 423 5.22 10.54 -13.10
N MET A 424 6.15 10.65 -12.15
CA MET A 424 7.56 10.28 -12.38
C MET A 424 7.73 8.79 -12.64
N VAL A 425 7.15 7.93 -11.81
CA VAL A 425 7.24 6.47 -11.93
C VAL A 425 6.65 5.97 -13.25
N THR A 426 5.54 6.59 -13.67
CA THR A 426 4.87 6.28 -14.94
C THR A 426 5.40 7.08 -16.13
N GLN A 427 6.54 7.74 -15.97
CA GLN A 427 7.29 8.45 -17.03
C GLN A 427 6.49 9.53 -17.78
N GLN A 428 5.56 10.19 -17.09
CA GLN A 428 4.76 11.27 -17.66
C GLN A 428 5.56 12.57 -17.73
N LYS A 429 5.29 13.38 -18.75
CA LYS A 429 5.89 14.71 -18.88
C LYS A 429 5.39 15.59 -17.73
N GLN A 430 6.33 16.20 -17.00
CA GLN A 430 6.06 17.13 -15.91
C GLN A 430 5.68 18.52 -16.41
#